data_AF-A0A920VLV9-F1
#
_entry.id   AF-A0A920VLV9-F1
#
_cell.length_a   1.000
_cell.length_b   1.000
_cell.length_c   1.000
_cell.angle_alpha   90.00
_cell.angle_beta   90.00
_cell.angle_gamma   90.00
#
_symmetry.space_group_name_H-M   'P 1'
#
loop_
_entity.id
_entity.type
_entity.pdbx_description
1 polymer ?
#
loop_
_entity_poly.entity_id
_entity_poly.type
_entity_poly.pdbx_seq_one_letter_code
_entity_poly.pdbx_strand_id
1 'polypeptide(L)'
;MTAEEKLVIRGARQHNLRGIDLELPREKLIVITGLSGSGKSSLAFDTIYAEGQRRYVESLSAYARQFLGLMEKPDVDAIEGLSPAISIEQKTVAKNPRSTVGTVTEIYDYLRLLWARIGIPHCHSCGDPVLRQPATQIVDQLLGLPDGTRIEVLAPLVRGRKGEFAAMFERARKEGFVRVRADGETYDLTEPPQLNRYENHDISVSLIVWWCAPTTESDGRLC
;
A
#
# COMPACT_ATOMS: atom_id res chain seq x y z
N MET A 1 -8.14 -23.12 41.81
CA MET A 1 -7.34 -22.77 40.63
C MET A 1 -7.92 -23.55 39.47
N THR A 2 -8.70 -22.90 38.61
CA THR A 2 -9.34 -23.51 37.44
C THR A 2 -8.31 -23.63 36.31
N ALA A 3 -8.54 -24.54 35.36
CA ALA A 3 -7.64 -24.80 34.23
C ALA A 3 -7.39 -23.56 33.34
N GLU A 4 -8.21 -22.51 33.44
CA GLU A 4 -8.06 -21.27 32.66
C GLU A 4 -6.87 -20.39 33.08
N GLU A 5 -6.33 -20.57 34.29
CA GLU A 5 -5.24 -19.74 34.84
C GLU A 5 -3.83 -20.24 34.44
N LYS A 6 -3.73 -21.39 33.78
CA LYS A 6 -2.45 -22.04 33.44
C LYS A 6 -2.35 -22.38 31.96
N LEU A 7 -1.15 -22.28 31.43
CA LEU A 7 -0.74 -22.86 30.16
C LEU A 7 -0.18 -24.25 30.45
N VAL A 8 -0.86 -25.29 29.99
CA VAL A 8 -0.48 -26.69 30.22
C VAL A 8 0.04 -27.28 28.91
N ILE A 9 1.23 -27.84 28.94
CA ILE A 9 1.91 -28.47 27.80
C ILE A 9 2.18 -29.92 28.18
N ARG A 10 1.76 -30.86 27.33
CA ARG A 10 1.93 -32.30 27.55
C ARG A 10 2.70 -32.93 26.39
N GLY A 11 3.74 -33.69 26.73
CA GLY A 11 4.51 -34.49 25.78
C GLY A 11 5.20 -33.69 24.67
N ALA A 12 5.77 -32.52 24.97
CA ALA A 12 6.49 -31.75 23.95
C ALA A 12 7.78 -32.47 23.52
N ARG A 13 7.91 -32.75 22.22
CA ARG A 13 8.99 -33.53 21.59
C ARG A 13 9.66 -32.81 20.41
N GLN A 14 9.29 -31.57 20.14
CA GLN A 14 9.87 -30.79 19.05
C GLN A 14 11.41 -30.71 19.16
N HIS A 15 12.10 -31.07 18.06
CA HIS A 15 13.56 -31.16 17.98
C HIS A 15 14.19 -32.11 19.01
N ASN A 16 14.82 -31.56 20.05
CA ASN A 16 15.57 -32.32 21.06
C ASN A 16 14.84 -32.40 22.41
N LEU A 17 13.58 -31.96 22.47
CA LEU A 17 12.74 -32.13 23.65
C LEU A 17 12.41 -33.63 23.84
N ARG A 18 12.40 -34.08 25.09
CA ARG A 18 12.27 -35.51 25.45
C ARG A 18 10.88 -35.86 26.00
N GLY A 19 9.81 -35.36 25.36
CA GLY A 19 8.44 -35.59 25.84
C GLY A 19 8.16 -34.91 27.17
N ILE A 20 8.48 -33.61 27.25
CA ILE A 20 8.38 -32.87 28.52
C ILE A 20 6.93 -32.40 28.77
N ASP A 21 6.54 -32.44 30.04
CA ASP A 21 5.30 -31.89 30.56
C ASP A 21 5.59 -30.63 31.37
N LEU A 22 4.80 -29.58 31.16
CA LEU A 22 5.00 -28.29 31.82
C LEU A 22 3.66 -27.61 32.14
N GLU A 23 3.57 -27.02 33.33
CA GLU A 23 2.49 -26.11 33.70
C GLU A 23 3.08 -24.73 33.98
N LEU A 24 2.61 -23.73 33.23
CA LEU A 24 3.06 -22.36 33.29
C LEU A 24 1.92 -21.44 33.78
N PRO A 25 2.15 -20.54 34.75
CA PRO A 25 1.13 -19.59 35.17
C PRO A 25 0.88 -18.56 34.07
N ARG A 26 -0.38 -18.36 33.67
CA ARG A 26 -0.72 -17.30 32.70
C ARG A 26 -0.61 -15.92 33.35
N GLU A 27 -0.53 -14.89 32.51
CA GLU A 27 -0.45 -13.48 32.94
C GLU A 27 0.77 -13.15 33.81
N LYS A 28 1.83 -13.94 33.67
CA LYS A 28 3.12 -13.72 34.34
C LYS A 28 4.23 -13.58 33.29
N LEU A 29 5.27 -12.85 33.66
CA LEU A 29 6.53 -12.85 32.92
C LEU A 29 7.25 -14.18 33.19
N ILE A 30 7.21 -15.09 32.21
CA ILE A 30 7.90 -16.38 32.29
C ILE A 30 9.24 -16.23 31.57
N VAL A 31 10.32 -16.60 32.26
CA VAL A 31 11.67 -16.61 31.70
C VAL A 31 12.13 -18.06 31.55
N ILE A 32 12.39 -18.49 30.32
CA ILE A 32 12.97 -19.80 30.01
C ILE A 32 14.49 -19.65 29.96
N THR A 33 15.20 -20.34 30.85
CA THR A 33 16.67 -20.29 30.97
C THR A 33 17.29 -21.67 30.85
N GLY A 34 18.61 -21.73 30.59
CA GLY A 34 19.36 -22.97 30.41
C GLY A 34 20.51 -22.84 29.41
N LEU A 35 21.39 -23.85 29.39
CA LEU A 35 22.57 -23.92 28.52
C LEU A 35 22.22 -23.82 27.03
N SER A 36 23.15 -23.37 26.20
CA SER A 36 22.96 -23.38 24.74
C SER A 36 22.61 -24.80 24.27
N GLY A 37 21.63 -24.91 23.35
CA GLY A 37 21.15 -26.20 22.87
C GLY A 37 20.23 -26.98 23.83
N SER A 38 19.87 -26.45 25.02
CA SER A 38 19.01 -27.16 25.98
C SER A 38 17.53 -27.30 25.57
N GLY A 39 17.15 -26.87 24.36
CA GLY A 39 15.76 -26.94 23.87
C GLY A 39 14.88 -25.73 24.22
N LYS A 40 15.45 -24.61 24.69
CA LYS A 40 14.69 -23.39 25.02
C LYS A 40 13.90 -22.86 23.83
N SER A 41 14.58 -22.70 22.69
CA SER A 41 13.96 -22.21 21.45
C SER A 41 12.96 -23.23 20.91
N SER A 42 13.28 -24.52 20.99
CA SER A 42 12.38 -25.61 20.61
C SER A 42 11.06 -25.55 21.37
N LEU A 43 11.11 -25.27 22.68
CA LEU A 43 9.91 -25.12 23.50
C LEU A 43 9.18 -23.80 23.23
N ALA A 44 9.90 -22.67 23.24
CA ALA A 44 9.29 -21.34 23.14
C ALA A 44 8.76 -21.02 21.74
N PHE A 45 9.60 -21.17 20.71
CA PHE A 45 9.30 -20.78 19.34
C PHE A 45 8.68 -21.92 18.55
N ASP A 46 9.36 -23.08 18.54
CA ASP A 46 8.97 -24.18 17.65
C ASP A 46 7.79 -25.00 18.19
N THR A 47 7.43 -24.84 19.47
CA THR A 47 6.27 -25.52 20.10
C THR A 47 5.17 -24.54 20.50
N ILE A 48 5.41 -23.68 21.49
CA ILE A 48 4.37 -22.80 22.08
C ILE A 48 3.91 -21.74 21.07
N TYR A 49 4.85 -21.00 20.49
CA TYR A 49 4.53 -19.96 19.50
C TYR A 49 3.95 -20.56 18.22
N ALA A 50 4.57 -21.61 17.68
CA ALA A 50 4.08 -22.30 16.48
C ALA A 50 2.63 -22.76 16.63
N GLU A 51 2.29 -23.42 17.76
CA GLU A 51 0.93 -23.86 18.02
C GLU A 51 -0.04 -22.68 18.23
N GLY A 52 0.41 -21.62 18.91
CA GLY A 52 -0.40 -20.43 19.17
C GLY A 52 -0.74 -19.67 17.90
N GLN A 53 0.24 -19.53 16.99
CA GLN A 53 0.04 -18.94 15.67
C GLN A 53 -0.87 -19.82 14.80
N ARG A 54 -0.63 -21.14 14.77
CA ARG A 54 -1.44 -22.10 13.99
C ARG A 54 -2.91 -22.03 14.39
N ARG A 55 -3.23 -22.13 15.68
CA ARG A 55 -4.61 -22.07 16.19
C ARG A 55 -5.30 -20.73 15.87
N TYR A 56 -4.56 -19.62 15.98
CA TYR A 56 -5.09 -18.31 15.62
C TYR A 56 -5.42 -18.23 14.12
N VAL A 57 -4.50 -18.69 13.26
CA VAL A 57 -4.70 -18.73 11.80
C VAL A 57 -5.86 -19.66 11.41
N GLU A 58 -6.02 -20.79 12.08
CA GLU A 58 -7.13 -21.73 11.84
C GLU A 58 -8.51 -21.13 12.15
N SER A 59 -8.57 -20.14 13.05
CA SER A 59 -9.80 -19.41 13.35
C SER A 59 -10.17 -18.35 12.29
N LEU A 60 -9.26 -18.06 11.34
CA LEU A 60 -9.53 -17.13 10.26
C LEU A 60 -10.44 -17.75 9.18
N SER A 61 -10.89 -16.89 8.25
CA SER A 61 -11.79 -17.29 7.15
C SER A 61 -11.30 -18.52 6.39
N ALA A 62 -12.22 -19.32 5.86
CA ALA A 62 -11.90 -20.51 5.07
C ALA A 62 -10.97 -20.20 3.88
N TYR A 63 -11.09 -18.99 3.31
CA TYR A 63 -10.19 -18.48 2.28
C TYR A 63 -8.78 -18.21 2.82
N ALA A 64 -8.64 -17.55 3.97
CA ALA A 64 -7.33 -17.28 4.58
C ALA A 64 -6.55 -18.57 4.88
N ARG A 65 -7.24 -19.65 5.27
CA ARG A 65 -6.66 -20.99 5.47
C ARG A 65 -6.09 -21.63 4.20
N GLN A 66 -6.52 -21.22 3.00
CA GLN A 66 -5.96 -21.71 1.73
C GLN A 66 -4.61 -21.05 1.38
N PHE A 67 -4.39 -19.80 1.83
CA PHE A 67 -3.19 -19.01 1.50
C PHE A 67 -2.12 -19.08 2.58
N LEU A 68 -2.54 -19.24 3.84
CA LEU A 68 -1.63 -19.52 4.93
C LEU A 68 -1.30 -21.00 4.84
N GLY A 69 -0.14 -21.32 4.26
CA GLY A 69 0.34 -22.69 4.13
C GLY A 69 0.10 -23.45 5.43
N LEU A 70 -0.36 -24.70 5.31
CA LEU A 70 -0.58 -25.59 6.47
C LEU A 70 0.68 -25.55 7.32
N MET A 71 0.65 -24.81 8.43
CA MET A 71 1.77 -24.74 9.33
C MET A 71 1.96 -26.13 9.89
N GLU A 72 3.18 -26.64 9.83
CA GLU A 72 3.49 -27.97 10.36
C GLU A 72 3.10 -27.99 11.84
N LYS A 73 2.28 -28.98 12.22
CA LYS A 73 1.84 -29.10 13.61
C LYS A 73 3.05 -29.53 14.44
N PRO A 74 3.40 -28.79 15.51
CA PRO A 74 4.51 -29.18 16.36
C PRO A 74 4.26 -30.54 17.02
N ASP A 75 5.33 -31.29 17.28
CA ASP A 75 5.26 -32.59 17.96
C ASP A 75 5.02 -32.39 19.47
N VAL A 76 3.74 -32.37 19.83
CA VAL A 76 3.23 -32.22 21.19
C VAL A 76 1.89 -32.97 21.31
N ASP A 77 1.64 -33.59 22.47
CA ASP A 77 0.40 -34.35 22.68
C ASP A 77 -0.79 -33.42 22.88
N ALA A 78 -0.65 -32.45 23.78
CA ALA A 78 -1.67 -31.45 24.05
C ALA A 78 -1.07 -30.13 24.55
N ILE A 79 -1.70 -29.03 24.17
CA ILE A 79 -1.47 -27.72 24.77
C ILE A 79 -2.82 -27.09 25.10
N GLU A 80 -3.04 -26.74 26.35
CA GLU A 80 -4.27 -26.13 26.88
C GLU A 80 -3.97 -24.76 27.47
N GLY A 81 -4.95 -23.84 27.45
CA GLY A 81 -4.76 -22.47 27.95
C GLY A 81 -3.85 -21.59 27.09
N LEU A 82 -3.66 -21.94 25.81
CA LEU A 82 -2.81 -21.19 24.88
C LEU A 82 -3.54 -19.98 24.29
N SER A 83 -2.98 -18.78 24.48
CA SER A 83 -3.41 -17.55 23.81
C SER A 83 -2.85 -17.47 22.38
N PRO A 84 -3.44 -16.65 21.48
CA PRO A 84 -2.77 -16.23 20.26
C PRO A 84 -1.36 -15.72 20.57
N ALA A 85 -0.37 -16.26 19.88
CA ALA A 85 1.04 -15.99 20.18
C ALA A 85 1.66 -15.07 19.13
N ILE A 86 2.53 -14.16 19.59
CA ILE A 86 3.32 -13.27 18.74
C ILE A 86 4.79 -13.50 19.07
N SER A 87 5.60 -13.75 18.05
CA SER A 87 7.05 -13.87 18.22
C SER A 87 7.70 -12.51 18.01
N ILE A 88 8.56 -12.13 18.95
CA ILE A 88 9.42 -10.94 18.84
C ILE A 88 10.87 -11.46 18.86
N GLU A 89 11.41 -11.64 17.65
CA GLU A 89 12.76 -12.14 17.44
C GLU A 89 13.66 -11.06 16.84
N GLN A 90 14.97 -11.18 17.09
CA GLN A 90 15.99 -10.42 16.36
C GLN A 90 16.24 -11.02 14.96
N LYS A 91 15.18 -11.27 14.18
CA LYS A 91 15.31 -11.63 12.77
C LYS A 91 15.55 -10.37 11.95
N THR A 92 16.55 -10.40 11.08
CA THR A 92 16.83 -9.30 10.17
C THR A 92 15.63 -9.11 9.24
N VAL A 93 14.88 -8.03 9.42
CA VAL A 93 13.83 -7.64 8.47
C VAL A 93 14.47 -7.51 7.10
N ALA A 94 13.84 -8.08 6.07
CA ALA A 94 14.33 -8.02 4.70
C ALA A 94 14.72 -6.57 4.34
N LYS A 95 15.96 -6.38 3.89
CA LYS A 95 16.52 -5.06 3.61
C LYS A 95 15.92 -4.51 2.31
N ASN A 96 14.76 -3.87 2.42
CA ASN A 96 14.25 -3.03 1.34
C ASN A 96 14.89 -1.63 1.49
N PRO A 97 15.64 -1.13 0.50
CA PRO A 97 16.31 0.18 0.60
C PRO A 97 15.33 1.36 0.76
N ARG A 98 14.04 1.18 0.46
CA ARG A 98 12.99 2.18 0.69
C ARG A 98 12.37 2.10 2.08
N SER A 99 12.71 1.09 2.89
CA SER A 99 12.22 0.93 4.25
C SER A 99 13.09 1.74 5.22
N THR A 100 12.44 2.52 6.08
CA THR A 100 13.05 3.35 7.11
C THR A 100 12.39 3.06 8.45
N VAL A 101 12.96 3.56 9.55
CA VAL A 101 12.32 3.47 10.88
C VAL A 101 10.90 4.05 10.85
N GLY A 102 10.69 5.15 10.12
CA GLY A 102 9.38 5.79 10.02
C GLY A 102 8.35 4.96 9.25
N THR A 103 8.76 4.16 8.27
CA THR A 103 7.83 3.27 7.54
C THR A 103 7.56 1.99 8.31
N VAL A 104 8.52 1.46 9.07
CA VAL A 104 8.33 0.25 9.88
C VAL A 104 7.44 0.51 11.10
N THR A 105 7.53 1.71 11.68
CA THR A 105 6.71 2.12 12.82
C THR A 105 5.41 2.82 12.41
N GLU A 106 5.14 2.92 11.10
CA GLU A 106 4.00 3.67 10.51
C GLU A 106 3.94 5.17 10.85
N ILE A 107 4.90 5.70 11.62
CA ILE A 107 5.00 7.12 11.97
C ILE A 107 5.02 7.99 10.70
N TYR A 108 5.72 7.55 9.65
CA TYR A 108 5.78 8.28 8.39
C TYR A 108 4.40 8.46 7.75
N ASP A 109 3.50 7.49 7.88
CA ASP A 109 2.15 7.60 7.33
C ASP A 109 1.31 8.61 8.11
N TYR A 110 1.48 8.69 9.43
CA TYR A 110 0.89 9.76 10.24
C TYR A 110 1.45 11.12 9.87
N LEU A 111 2.77 11.24 9.63
CA LEU A 111 3.38 12.49 9.17
C LEU A 111 2.83 12.90 7.80
N ARG A 112 2.64 11.96 6.86
CA ARG A 112 2.03 12.26 5.56
C ARG A 112 0.62 12.82 5.71
N LEU A 113 -0.20 12.21 6.56
CA LEU A 113 -1.55 12.72 6.84
C LEU A 113 -1.52 14.10 7.49
N LEU A 114 -0.63 14.31 8.46
CA LEU A 114 -0.49 15.59 9.15
C LEU A 114 -0.10 16.70 8.15
N TRP A 115 0.93 16.49 7.32
CA TRP A 115 1.38 17.49 6.35
C TRP A 115 0.37 17.70 5.22
N ALA A 116 -0.36 16.66 4.80
CA ALA A 116 -1.43 16.82 3.82
C ALA A 116 -2.62 17.64 4.35
N ARG A 117 -2.85 17.65 5.67
CA ARG A 117 -4.00 18.34 6.29
C ARG A 117 -3.69 19.77 6.72
N ILE A 118 -2.52 20.01 7.29
CA ILE A 118 -2.15 21.31 7.87
C ILE A 118 -0.88 21.92 7.28
N GLY A 119 -0.19 21.20 6.39
CA GLY A 119 1.01 21.72 5.73
C GLY A 119 0.63 22.85 4.77
N ILE A 120 1.30 23.99 4.93
CA ILE A 120 1.20 25.10 3.99
C ILE A 120 2.26 24.85 2.89
N PRO A 121 1.87 24.59 1.64
CA PRO A 121 2.82 24.38 0.55
C PRO A 121 3.52 25.70 0.20
N HIS A 122 4.82 25.66 -0.06
CA HIS A 122 5.62 26.81 -0.49
C HIS A 122 6.32 26.52 -1.82
N CYS A 123 6.49 27.56 -2.64
CA CYS A 123 7.24 27.47 -3.90
C CYS A 123 8.73 27.25 -3.62
N HIS A 124 9.36 26.28 -4.29
CA HIS A 124 10.78 25.97 -4.06
C HIS A 124 11.73 27.09 -4.50
N SER A 125 11.31 27.94 -5.45
CA SER A 125 12.16 28.97 -6.05
C SER A 125 12.06 30.31 -5.31
N CYS A 126 10.85 30.76 -4.97
CA CYS A 126 10.64 32.06 -4.31
C CYS A 126 10.29 31.96 -2.81
N GLY A 127 9.88 30.80 -2.31
CA GLY A 127 9.50 30.60 -0.90
C GLY A 127 8.07 31.04 -0.54
N ASP A 128 7.33 31.65 -1.47
CA ASP A 128 5.96 32.11 -1.20
C ASP A 128 4.98 30.94 -1.02
N PRO A 129 3.92 31.11 -0.20
CA PRO A 129 2.85 30.13 -0.08
C PRO A 129 2.18 29.87 -1.43
N VAL A 130 1.98 28.59 -1.78
CA VAL A 130 1.28 28.19 -2.99
C VAL A 130 -0.22 28.38 -2.77
N LEU A 131 -0.78 29.37 -3.44
CA LEU A 131 -2.21 29.68 -3.40
C LEU A 131 -2.95 29.06 -4.58
N ARG A 132 -4.28 28.94 -4.44
CA ARG A 132 -5.15 28.52 -5.54
C ARG A 132 -5.08 29.56 -6.66
N GLN A 133 -4.71 29.12 -7.86
CA GLN A 133 -4.73 29.96 -9.06
C GLN A 133 -6.12 29.89 -9.73
N PRO A 134 -6.71 31.04 -10.09
CA PRO A 134 -7.91 31.07 -10.92
C PRO A 134 -7.58 30.65 -12.35
N ALA A 135 -8.56 30.11 -13.07
CA ALA A 135 -8.38 29.66 -14.45
C ALA A 135 -7.89 30.80 -15.38
N THR A 136 -8.30 32.04 -15.12
CA THR A 136 -7.85 33.22 -15.89
C THR A 136 -6.34 33.42 -15.81
N GLN A 137 -5.73 33.27 -14.62
CA GLN A 137 -4.27 33.41 -14.48
C GLN A 137 -3.51 32.31 -15.24
N ILE A 138 -4.09 31.11 -15.35
CA ILE A 138 -3.49 30.04 -16.17
C ILE A 138 -3.57 30.43 -17.65
N VAL A 139 -4.69 30.97 -18.11
CA VAL A 139 -4.86 31.47 -19.49
C VAL A 139 -3.89 32.62 -19.77
N ASP A 140 -3.75 33.58 -18.86
CA ASP A 140 -2.82 34.70 -19.00
C ASP A 140 -1.37 34.24 -19.14
N GLN A 141 -0.96 33.19 -18.40
CA GLN A 141 0.35 32.57 -18.56
C GLN A 141 0.51 31.91 -19.93
N LEU A 142 -0.53 31.27 -20.46
CA LEU A 142 -0.51 30.71 -21.82
C LEU A 142 -0.42 31.80 -22.88
N LEU A 143 -1.10 32.95 -22.70
CA LEU A 143 -1.02 34.12 -23.59
C LEU A 143 0.38 34.74 -23.66
N GLY A 144 1.20 34.54 -22.64
CA GLY A 144 2.61 34.94 -22.66
C GLY A 144 3.54 34.03 -23.49
N LEU A 145 3.06 32.89 -23.99
CA LEU A 145 3.87 31.99 -24.82
C LEU A 145 4.18 32.62 -26.19
N PRO A 146 5.39 32.38 -26.75
CA PRO A 146 5.73 32.86 -28.09
C PRO A 146 4.75 32.38 -29.15
N ASP A 147 4.51 33.21 -30.16
CA ASP A 147 3.65 32.85 -31.29
C ASP A 147 4.19 31.62 -32.04
N GLY A 148 3.29 30.74 -32.47
CA GLY A 148 3.63 29.47 -33.11
C GLY A 148 4.08 28.36 -32.14
N THR A 149 4.03 28.57 -30.82
CA THR A 149 4.29 27.50 -29.85
C THR A 149 3.24 26.39 -30.00
N ARG A 150 3.69 25.15 -30.19
CA ARG A 150 2.80 23.99 -30.19
C ARG A 150 2.68 23.46 -28.78
N ILE A 151 1.46 23.38 -28.27
CA ILE A 151 1.17 22.83 -26.95
C ILE A 151 0.23 21.63 -27.05
N GLU A 152 0.43 20.66 -26.17
CA GLU A 152 -0.51 19.58 -25.93
C GLU A 152 -1.20 19.83 -24.59
N VAL A 153 -2.51 20.05 -24.63
CA VAL A 153 -3.32 20.22 -23.44
C VAL A 153 -3.85 18.86 -23.02
N LEU A 154 -3.41 18.40 -21.86
CA LEU A 154 -3.86 17.15 -21.26
C LEU A 154 -4.92 17.46 -20.19
N ALA A 155 -6.14 16.96 -20.38
CA ALA A 155 -7.21 17.02 -19.40
C ALA A 155 -7.25 15.67 -18.62
N PRO A 156 -6.74 15.62 -17.38
CA PRO A 156 -6.62 14.38 -16.63
C PRO A 156 -7.98 13.94 -16.08
N LEU A 157 -8.52 12.86 -16.63
CA LEU A 157 -9.81 12.29 -16.22
C LEU A 157 -9.65 11.26 -15.09
N VAL A 158 -8.56 10.49 -15.10
CA VAL A 158 -8.21 9.51 -14.07
C VAL A 158 -6.78 9.73 -13.61
N ARG A 159 -6.56 9.67 -12.30
CA ARG A 159 -5.21 9.70 -11.70
C ARG A 159 -5.04 8.55 -10.71
N GLY A 160 -4.23 7.56 -11.07
CA GLY A 160 -3.84 6.43 -10.25
C GLY A 160 -5.01 5.65 -9.66
N ARG A 161 -6.06 5.36 -10.45
CA ARG A 161 -7.22 4.57 -9.97
C ARG A 161 -7.38 3.27 -10.72
N LYS A 162 -7.94 2.28 -10.03
CA LYS A 162 -8.27 0.97 -10.59
C LYS A 162 -9.57 0.98 -11.37
N GLY A 163 -9.60 0.32 -12.52
CA GLY A 163 -10.80 0.15 -13.33
C GLY A 163 -10.53 0.03 -14.82
N GLU A 164 -11.54 -0.38 -15.58
CA GLU A 164 -11.45 -0.56 -17.04
C GLU A 164 -11.82 0.72 -17.82
N PHE A 165 -12.54 1.64 -17.17
CA PHE A 165 -12.90 2.97 -17.69
C PHE A 165 -13.57 3.03 -19.09
N ALA A 166 -14.10 1.92 -19.62
CA ALA A 166 -14.75 1.88 -20.94
C ALA A 166 -15.86 2.94 -21.13
N ALA A 167 -16.72 3.14 -20.12
CA ALA A 167 -17.77 4.15 -20.16
C ALA A 167 -17.22 5.59 -20.23
N MET A 168 -16.04 5.84 -19.69
CA MET A 168 -15.37 7.14 -19.78
C MET A 168 -14.86 7.40 -21.19
N PHE A 169 -14.21 6.42 -21.83
CA PHE A 169 -13.75 6.55 -23.22
C PHE A 169 -14.93 6.83 -24.15
N GLU A 170 -16.04 6.11 -23.99
CA GLU A 170 -17.26 6.36 -24.76
C GLU A 170 -17.82 7.76 -24.55
N ARG A 171 -17.79 8.26 -23.33
CA ARG A 171 -18.23 9.63 -23.04
C ARG A 171 -17.31 10.66 -23.69
N ALA A 172 -16.00 10.51 -23.57
CA ALA A 172 -15.02 11.41 -24.21
C ALA A 172 -15.18 11.42 -25.74
N ARG A 173 -15.42 10.25 -26.34
CA ARG A 173 -15.72 10.13 -27.78
C ARG A 173 -17.00 10.89 -28.16
N LYS A 174 -18.07 10.78 -27.37
CA LYS A 174 -19.33 11.51 -27.60
C LYS A 174 -19.18 13.03 -27.43
N GLU A 175 -18.27 13.47 -26.57
CA GLU A 175 -17.92 14.88 -26.39
C GLU A 175 -17.01 15.42 -27.53
N GLY A 176 -16.63 14.56 -28.50
CA GLY A 176 -15.91 14.96 -29.72
C GLY A 176 -14.39 14.85 -29.62
N PHE A 177 -13.86 14.28 -28.54
CA PHE A 177 -12.43 14.05 -28.41
C PHE A 177 -11.97 12.88 -29.27
N VAL A 178 -10.78 13.03 -29.87
CA VAL A 178 -10.20 12.02 -30.79
C VAL A 178 -9.06 11.25 -30.13
N ARG A 179 -8.31 11.85 -29.20
CA ARG A 179 -7.11 11.25 -28.61
C ARG A 179 -7.21 11.16 -27.11
N VAL A 180 -6.70 10.06 -26.57
CA VAL A 180 -6.54 9.84 -25.14
C VAL A 180 -5.14 9.32 -24.85
N ARG A 181 -4.58 9.74 -23.74
CA ARG A 181 -3.32 9.25 -23.21
C ARG A 181 -3.62 8.38 -21.99
N ALA A 182 -3.32 7.09 -22.08
CA ALA A 182 -3.48 6.12 -21.00
C ALA A 182 -2.10 5.56 -20.63
N ASP A 183 -1.73 5.64 -19.35
CA ASP A 183 -0.47 5.12 -18.80
C ASP A 183 0.80 5.57 -19.53
N GLY A 184 0.76 6.77 -20.09
CA GLY A 184 1.87 7.40 -20.79
C GLY A 184 1.84 7.23 -22.32
N GLU A 185 1.02 6.32 -22.85
CA GLU A 185 0.85 6.07 -24.29
C GLU A 185 -0.40 6.75 -24.86
N THR A 186 -0.32 7.20 -26.11
CA THR A 186 -1.43 7.90 -26.80
C THR A 186 -2.17 6.95 -27.72
N TYR A 187 -3.49 6.91 -27.55
CA TYR A 187 -4.43 6.08 -28.30
C TYR A 187 -5.48 6.94 -29.00
N ASP A 188 -6.00 6.45 -30.12
CA ASP A 188 -7.18 7.00 -30.76
C ASP A 188 -8.43 6.52 -30.00
N LEU A 189 -9.36 7.43 -29.69
CA LEU A 189 -10.61 7.10 -28.99
C LEU A 189 -11.57 6.25 -29.84
N THR A 190 -11.30 6.09 -31.13
CA THR A 190 -11.98 5.13 -32.01
C THR A 190 -11.62 3.69 -31.65
N GLU A 191 -10.40 3.46 -31.15
CA GLU A 191 -9.88 2.16 -30.71
C GLU A 191 -9.20 2.32 -29.33
N PRO A 192 -9.98 2.53 -28.25
CA PRO A 192 -9.41 2.76 -26.93
C PRO A 192 -8.76 1.49 -26.37
N PRO A 193 -7.72 1.62 -25.52
CA PRO A 193 -7.04 0.47 -24.92
C PRO A 193 -7.96 -0.26 -23.94
N GLN A 194 -7.80 -1.59 -23.86
CA GLN A 194 -8.43 -2.38 -22.80
C GLN A 194 -7.57 -2.33 -21.55
N LEU A 195 -8.06 -1.66 -20.51
CA LEU A 195 -7.35 -1.48 -19.25
C LEU A 195 -7.68 -2.60 -18.25
N ASN A 196 -6.72 -2.96 -17.42
CA ASN A 196 -6.88 -4.01 -16.42
C ASN A 196 -7.60 -3.47 -15.18
N ARG A 197 -8.79 -4.01 -14.87
CA ARG A 197 -9.58 -3.60 -13.70
C ARG A 197 -8.85 -3.63 -12.35
N TYR A 198 -7.75 -4.39 -12.22
CA TYR A 198 -7.02 -4.57 -10.97
C TYR A 198 -5.78 -3.68 -10.80
N GLU A 199 -5.39 -2.97 -11.86
CA GLU A 199 -4.21 -2.10 -11.89
C GLU A 199 -4.59 -0.64 -11.83
N ASN A 200 -3.67 0.21 -11.37
CA ASN A 200 -3.89 1.65 -11.31
C ASN A 200 -3.56 2.26 -12.68
N HIS A 201 -4.47 3.07 -13.20
CA HIS A 201 -4.31 3.74 -14.48
C HIS A 201 -4.32 5.26 -14.35
N ASP A 202 -3.56 5.93 -15.20
CA ASP A 202 -3.57 7.38 -15.42
C ASP A 202 -4.11 7.68 -16.83
N ILE A 203 -5.23 8.40 -16.91
CA ILE A 203 -5.94 8.65 -18.18
C ILE A 203 -6.18 10.14 -18.35
N SER A 204 -5.71 10.68 -19.47
CA SER A 204 -5.91 12.09 -19.84
C SER A 204 -6.39 12.20 -21.28
N VAL A 205 -7.40 13.02 -21.54
CA VAL A 205 -7.75 13.38 -22.92
C VAL A 205 -6.72 14.37 -23.46
N SER A 206 -6.31 14.20 -24.71
CA SER A 206 -5.28 15.04 -25.34
C SER A 206 -5.89 15.93 -26.43
N LEU A 207 -5.58 17.22 -26.36
CA LEU A 207 -5.86 18.21 -27.38
C LEU A 207 -4.54 18.86 -27.82
N ILE A 208 -4.20 18.71 -29.09
CA ILE A 208 -3.08 19.45 -29.67
C ILE A 208 -3.61 20.77 -30.20
N VAL A 209 -3.07 21.86 -29.67
CA VAL A 209 -3.44 23.22 -30.06
C VAL A 209 -2.21 23.93 -30.60
N TRP A 210 -2.40 24.63 -31.72
CA TRP A 210 -1.43 25.57 -32.23
C TRP A 210 -1.68 26.89 -31.53
N TRP A 211 -0.74 27.33 -30.69
CA TRP A 211 -0.89 28.60 -30.01
C TRP A 211 -0.69 29.74 -30.99
N CYS A 212 -1.68 30.62 -31.08
CA CYS A 212 -1.58 31.88 -31.80
C CYS A 212 -1.68 33.00 -30.76
N ALA A 213 -0.66 33.86 -30.72
CA ALA A 213 -0.68 35.02 -29.83
C ALA A 213 -1.82 35.97 -30.27
N PRO A 214 -2.58 36.59 -29.34
CA PRO A 214 -3.61 37.55 -29.72
C PRO A 214 -2.96 38.74 -30.44
N THR A 215 -3.27 38.91 -31.72
CA THR A 215 -2.87 40.08 -32.51
C THR A 215 -3.75 41.27 -32.14
N THR A 216 -3.13 42.42 -31.86
CA THR A 216 -3.84 43.70 -31.62
C THR A 216 -4.36 44.34 -32.91
N GLU A 217 -4.69 43.55 -33.93
CA GLU A 217 -5.14 44.07 -35.22
C GLU A 217 -6.60 43.70 -35.48
N SER A 218 -7.38 44.75 -35.71
CA SER A 218 -8.82 44.76 -35.94
C SER A 218 -9.17 44.14 -37.29
N ASP A 219 -8.97 42.83 -37.44
CA ASP A 219 -9.43 42.13 -38.63
C ASP A 219 -9.92 40.72 -38.29
N GLY A 220 -11.09 40.67 -37.66
CA GLY A 220 -12.23 39.76 -37.93
C GLY A 220 -12.02 38.24 -38.07
N ARG A 221 -10.82 37.70 -37.91
CA ARG A 221 -10.52 36.27 -37.97
C ARG A 221 -10.03 35.83 -36.61
N LEU A 222 -11.01 35.52 -35.77
CA LEU A 222 -10.80 34.66 -34.61
C LEU A 222 -10.34 33.29 -35.13
N CYS A 223 -9.10 32.95 -34.83
CA CYS A 223 -8.71 31.55 -34.66
C CYS A 223 -9.45 30.95 -33.46
#